data_AF-A0AAW9IAK0-F1
#
_entry.id   AF-A0AAW9IAK0-F1
#
_cell.length_a   1.000
_cell.length_b   1.000
_cell.length_c   1.000
_cell.angle_alpha   90.00
_cell.angle_beta   90.00
_cell.angle_gamma   90.00
#
_symmetry.space_group_name_H-M   'P 1'
#
loop_
_entity.id
_entity.type
_entity.pdbx_description
1 polymer ?
#
loop_
_entity_poly.entity_id
_entity_poly.type
_entity_poly.pdbx_seq_one_letter_code
_entity_poly.pdbx_strand_id
1 'polypeptide(L)'
;RGNEGRLISMQLSELIKFIERDGILLIRDYCKEGMDFNEIYNEIQRMSSEELVDLDLIAKILGYSGMSLVDSLISPKGFRILFKVPRIPVSVIENLIKHFKELKYVIEADTDDLDKVDGIGEARAKAIRNGLR
;
A
#
# COMPACT_ATOMS: atom_id res chain seq x y z
N ARG A 1 -16.28 10.07 36.61
CA ARG A 1 -16.78 9.50 35.34
C ARG A 1 -16.42 10.48 34.23
N GLY A 2 -15.31 10.28 33.52
CA GLY A 2 -14.81 11.27 32.54
C GLY A 2 -13.39 11.06 32.01
N ASN A 3 -12.62 10.16 32.62
CA ASN A 3 -11.33 9.69 32.09
C ASN A 3 -11.48 8.45 31.18
N GLU A 4 -12.32 7.49 31.56
CA GLU A 4 -12.54 6.26 30.77
C GLU A 4 -13.11 6.55 29.38
N GLY A 5 -14.09 7.46 29.27
CA GLY A 5 -14.66 7.85 27.97
C GLY A 5 -13.67 8.53 27.03
N ARG A 6 -12.68 9.27 27.59
CA ARG A 6 -11.61 9.89 26.79
C ARG A 6 -10.62 8.85 26.27
N LEU A 7 -10.26 7.88 27.11
CA LEU A 7 -9.33 6.81 26.72
C LEU A 7 -9.95 5.92 25.62
N ILE A 8 -11.21 5.54 25.77
CA ILE A 8 -11.95 4.75 24.76
C ILE A 8 -12.05 5.51 23.43
N SER A 9 -12.34 6.82 23.49
CA SER A 9 -12.41 7.65 22.29
C SER A 9 -11.05 7.79 21.58
N MET A 10 -9.95 7.86 22.33
CA MET A 10 -8.60 7.86 21.77
C MET A 10 -8.27 6.53 21.09
N GLN A 11 -8.56 5.41 21.74
CA GLN A 11 -8.32 4.08 21.18
C GLN A 11 -9.13 3.84 19.89
N LEU A 12 -10.40 4.27 19.86
CA LEU A 12 -11.22 4.22 18.65
C LEU A 12 -10.63 5.09 17.53
N SER A 13 -10.18 6.30 17.86
CA SER A 13 -9.56 7.21 16.89
C SER A 13 -8.27 6.64 16.31
N GLU A 14 -7.45 5.98 17.12
CA GLU A 14 -6.23 5.30 16.66
C GLU A 14 -6.57 4.12 15.74
N LEU A 15 -7.55 3.30 16.11
CA LEU A 15 -7.99 2.15 15.30
C LEU A 15 -8.49 2.59 13.92
N ILE A 16 -9.27 3.67 13.86
CA ILE A 16 -9.73 4.25 12.58
C ILE A 16 -8.55 4.71 11.73
N LYS A 17 -7.56 5.40 12.32
CA LYS A 17 -6.35 5.84 11.58
C LYS A 17 -5.55 4.69 11.00
N PHE A 18 -5.47 3.57 11.72
CA PHE A 18 -4.80 2.37 11.20
C PHE A 18 -5.53 1.80 9.98
N ILE A 19 -6.87 1.73 10.02
CA ILE A 19 -7.69 1.25 8.90
C ILE A 19 -7.55 2.18 7.69
N GLU A 20 -7.63 3.49 7.89
CA GLU A 20 -7.48 4.48 6.81
C GLU A 20 -6.13 4.33 6.11
N ARG A 21 -5.05 4.23 6.89
CA ARG A 21 -3.71 4.02 6.36
C ARG A 21 -3.61 2.71 5.56
N ASP A 22 -4.13 1.62 6.09
CA ASP A 22 -4.08 0.32 5.42
C ASP A 22 -4.90 0.32 4.11
N GLY A 23 -6.02 1.03 4.09
CA GLY A 23 -6.83 1.28 2.89
C GLY A 23 -6.06 2.07 1.84
N ILE A 24 -5.37 3.14 2.23
CA ILE A 24 -4.52 3.92 1.32
C ILE A 24 -3.37 3.06 0.76
N LEU A 25 -2.70 2.27 1.60
CA LEU A 25 -1.62 1.38 1.15
C LEU A 25 -2.14 0.31 0.16
N LEU A 26 -3.35 -0.22 0.39
CA LEU A 26 -4.00 -1.14 -0.54
C LEU A 26 -4.27 -0.47 -1.89
N ILE A 27 -4.80 0.75 -1.89
CA ILE A 27 -5.02 1.51 -3.13
C ILE A 27 -3.69 1.75 -3.85
N ARG A 28 -2.64 2.16 -3.13
CA ARG A 28 -1.32 2.41 -3.74
C ARG A 28 -0.72 1.16 -4.38
N ASP A 29 -0.99 -0.03 -3.84
CA ASP A 29 -0.54 -1.31 -4.41
C ASP A 29 -1.13 -1.58 -5.78
N TYR A 30 -2.36 -1.14 -6.04
CA TYR A 30 -3.12 -1.55 -7.22
C TYR A 30 -3.57 -0.42 -8.13
N CYS A 31 -3.56 0.85 -7.72
CA CYS A 31 -3.97 1.94 -8.62
C CYS A 31 -2.99 2.10 -9.78
N LYS A 32 -3.46 2.62 -10.92
CA LYS A 32 -2.59 2.92 -12.06
C LYS A 32 -1.57 4.00 -11.70
N GLU A 33 -0.38 3.96 -12.33
CA GLU A 33 0.64 4.99 -12.12
C GLU A 33 0.10 6.39 -12.48
N GLY A 34 0.45 7.40 -11.68
CA GLY A 34 0.05 8.79 -11.90
C GLY A 34 -1.29 9.20 -11.29
N MET A 35 -2.05 8.29 -10.68
CA MET A 35 -3.30 8.62 -9.99
C MET A 35 -3.07 9.09 -8.55
N ASP A 36 -3.95 9.96 -8.06
CA ASP A 36 -3.97 10.37 -6.66
C ASP A 36 -4.73 9.33 -5.81
N PHE A 37 -3.98 8.62 -4.97
CA PHE A 37 -4.53 7.59 -4.09
C PHE A 37 -5.45 8.16 -3.00
N ASN A 38 -5.32 9.43 -2.62
CA ASN A 38 -6.23 10.06 -1.66
C ASN A 38 -7.57 10.38 -2.31
N GLU A 39 -7.56 10.84 -3.56
CA GLU A 39 -8.79 11.06 -4.33
C GLU A 39 -9.54 9.74 -4.52
N ILE A 40 -8.83 8.67 -4.92
CA ILE A 40 -9.39 7.32 -5.03
C ILE A 40 -9.98 6.86 -3.70
N TYR A 41 -9.26 7.01 -2.60
CA TYR A 41 -9.76 6.63 -1.28
C TYR A 41 -11.03 7.39 -0.91
N ASN A 42 -11.06 8.71 -1.13
CA ASN A 42 -12.23 9.54 -0.88
C ASN A 42 -13.42 9.18 -1.78
N GLU A 43 -13.18 8.77 -3.02
CA GLU A 43 -14.21 8.26 -3.91
C GLU A 43 -14.80 6.96 -3.37
N ILE A 44 -13.96 5.99 -3.00
CA ILE A 44 -14.38 4.72 -2.40
C ILE A 44 -15.18 4.92 -1.11
N GLN A 45 -14.78 5.87 -0.26
CA GLN A 45 -15.52 6.20 0.98
C GLN A 45 -16.92 6.77 0.74
N ARG A 46 -17.19 7.31 -0.45
CA ARG A 46 -18.51 7.87 -0.82
C ARG A 46 -19.43 6.85 -1.48
N MET A 47 -18.92 5.67 -1.83
CA MET A 47 -19.69 4.62 -2.47
C MET A 47 -20.67 3.98 -1.50
N SER A 48 -21.83 3.59 -2.02
CA SER A 48 -22.79 2.72 -1.35
C SER A 48 -22.27 1.29 -1.25
N SER A 49 -22.86 0.49 -0.36
CA SER A 49 -22.52 -0.93 -0.22
C SER A 49 -22.73 -1.73 -1.50
N GLU A 50 -23.69 -1.33 -2.33
CA GLU A 50 -23.98 -1.95 -3.64
C GLU A 50 -22.89 -1.62 -4.67
N GLU A 51 -22.42 -0.38 -4.68
CA GLU A 51 -21.32 0.06 -5.55
C GLU A 51 -19.98 -0.59 -5.12
N LEU A 52 -19.74 -0.78 -3.83
CA LEU A 52 -18.50 -1.38 -3.32
C LEU A 52 -18.28 -2.84 -3.76
N VAL A 53 -19.36 -3.57 -4.05
CA VAL A 53 -19.27 -4.95 -4.54
C VAL A 53 -19.19 -5.04 -6.08
N ASP A 54 -19.38 -3.92 -6.78
CA ASP A 54 -19.20 -3.82 -8.22
C ASP A 54 -17.71 -3.73 -8.56
N LEU A 55 -17.14 -4.87 -9.00
CA LEU A 55 -15.73 -4.98 -9.33
C LEU A 55 -15.33 -4.13 -10.53
N ASP A 56 -16.23 -3.93 -11.50
CA ASP A 56 -15.97 -3.11 -12.69
C ASP A 56 -15.88 -1.63 -12.31
N LEU A 57 -16.75 -1.19 -11.39
CA LEU A 57 -16.69 0.16 -10.83
C LEU A 57 -15.41 0.40 -10.03
N ILE A 58 -15.03 -0.53 -9.16
CA ILE A 58 -13.76 -0.44 -8.41
C ILE A 58 -12.55 -0.43 -9.35
N ALA A 59 -12.53 -1.28 -10.37
CA ALA A 59 -11.45 -1.33 -11.36
C ALA A 59 -11.32 0.01 -12.10
N LYS A 60 -12.45 0.61 -12.50
CA LYS A 60 -12.50 1.92 -13.16
C LYS A 60 -11.91 3.01 -12.26
N ILE A 61 -12.32 3.06 -10.99
CA ILE A 61 -11.79 4.02 -9.99
C ILE A 61 -10.28 3.86 -9.81
N LEU A 62 -9.78 2.62 -9.85
CA LEU A 62 -8.34 2.32 -9.78
C LEU A 62 -7.57 2.63 -11.09
N GLY A 63 -8.25 3.09 -12.15
CA GLY A 63 -7.65 3.48 -13.42
C GLY A 63 -7.68 2.40 -14.51
N TYR A 64 -8.40 1.30 -14.30
CA TYR A 64 -8.54 0.18 -15.22
C TYR A 64 -9.91 0.21 -15.89
N SER A 65 -10.11 1.13 -16.82
CA SER A 65 -11.32 1.21 -17.63
C SER A 65 -11.20 0.34 -18.89
N GLY A 66 -12.25 -0.44 -19.21
CA GLY A 66 -12.38 -1.10 -20.52
C GLY A 66 -11.49 -2.33 -20.74
N MET A 67 -10.93 -2.90 -19.67
CA MET A 67 -10.26 -4.20 -19.71
C MET A 67 -11.10 -5.23 -18.96
N SER A 68 -11.20 -6.44 -19.50
CA SER A 68 -11.73 -7.59 -18.77
C SER A 68 -10.85 -7.82 -17.54
N LEU A 69 -11.46 -7.80 -16.35
CA LEU A 69 -10.80 -8.13 -15.08
C LEU A 69 -10.12 -9.51 -15.12
N VAL A 70 -10.63 -10.42 -15.94
CA VAL A 70 -10.12 -11.79 -16.11
C VAL A 70 -8.81 -11.83 -16.90
N ASP A 71 -8.60 -10.87 -17.81
CA ASP A 71 -7.42 -10.80 -18.68
C ASP A 71 -6.33 -9.88 -18.11
N SER A 72 -6.66 -9.12 -17.06
CA SER A 72 -5.77 -8.13 -16.45
C SER A 72 -5.11 -8.68 -15.19
N LEU A 73 -3.99 -9.39 -15.34
CA LEU A 73 -3.16 -9.80 -14.21
C LEU A 73 -2.43 -8.60 -13.59
N ILE A 74 -3.01 -8.01 -12.55
CA ILE A 74 -2.38 -6.90 -11.80
C ILE A 74 -1.62 -7.47 -10.60
N SER A 75 -0.31 -7.23 -10.56
CA SER A 75 0.53 -7.58 -9.41
C SER A 75 0.64 -6.39 -8.45
N PRO A 76 0.67 -6.64 -7.12
CA PRO A 76 0.84 -5.57 -6.15
C PRO A 76 2.23 -4.93 -6.27
N LYS A 77 2.30 -3.61 -6.15
CA LYS A 77 3.57 -2.87 -6.12
C LYS A 77 4.42 -3.15 -4.88
N GLY A 78 3.79 -3.37 -3.73
CA GLY A 78 4.46 -3.76 -2.49
C GLY A 78 4.36 -2.75 -1.34
N PHE A 79 3.61 -1.65 -1.47
CA PHE A 79 3.43 -0.64 -0.42
C PHE A 79 2.98 -1.25 0.89
N ARG A 80 1.95 -2.12 0.89
CA ARG A 80 1.44 -2.72 2.14
C ARG A 80 2.46 -3.58 2.86
N ILE A 81 3.20 -4.39 2.12
CA ILE A 81 4.14 -5.35 2.70
C ILE A 81 5.40 -4.63 3.17
N LEU A 82 5.96 -3.73 2.35
CA LEU A 82 7.16 -2.98 2.69
C LEU A 82 6.94 -2.04 3.89
N PHE A 83 5.74 -1.49 4.06
CA PHE A 83 5.41 -0.64 5.22
C PHE A 83 5.36 -1.42 6.55
N LYS A 84 5.19 -2.75 6.51
CA LYS A 84 5.25 -3.60 7.70
C LYS A 84 6.68 -3.90 8.15
N VAL A 85 7.68 -3.67 7.28
CA VAL A 85 9.09 -3.88 7.63
C VAL A 85 9.53 -2.77 8.59
N PRO A 86 9.96 -3.10 9.81
CA PRO A 86 10.27 -2.10 10.82
C PRO A 86 11.50 -1.28 10.42
N ARG A 87 11.50 0.01 10.81
CA ARG A 87 12.64 0.94 10.65
C ARG A 87 13.02 1.28 9.19
N ILE A 88 12.10 1.10 8.24
CA ILE A 88 12.26 1.56 6.86
C ILE A 88 11.50 2.87 6.65
N PRO A 89 12.19 3.98 6.30
CA PRO A 89 11.53 5.25 5.98
C PRO A 89 10.63 5.14 4.73
N VAL A 90 9.55 5.92 4.69
CA VAL A 90 8.60 5.94 3.56
C VAL A 90 9.28 6.28 2.24
N SER A 91 10.22 7.23 2.23
CA SER A 91 10.99 7.58 1.03
C SER A 91 11.78 6.40 0.44
N VAL A 92 12.28 5.50 1.29
CA VAL A 92 12.98 4.29 0.85
C VAL A 92 12.00 3.29 0.24
N ILE A 93 10.80 3.15 0.81
CA ILE A 93 9.72 2.32 0.24
C ILE A 93 9.33 2.84 -1.15
N GLU A 94 9.22 4.16 -1.32
CA GLU A 94 8.92 4.78 -2.61
C GLU A 94 10.02 4.52 -3.63
N ASN A 95 11.29 4.59 -3.23
CA ASN A 95 12.41 4.28 -4.10
C ASN A 95 12.43 2.79 -4.51
N LEU A 96 12.15 1.87 -3.60
CA LEU A 96 12.01 0.44 -3.89
C LEU A 96 10.94 0.19 -4.94
N ILE A 97 9.76 0.77 -4.75
CA ILE A 97 8.62 0.56 -5.65
C ILE A 97 8.88 1.21 -6.99
N LYS A 98 9.52 2.38 -7.01
CA LYS A 98 9.94 3.02 -8.26
C LYS A 98 10.95 2.17 -9.03
N HIS A 99 11.87 1.50 -8.33
CA HIS A 99 12.92 0.67 -8.93
C HIS A 99 12.38 -0.69 -9.41
N PHE A 100 11.74 -1.44 -8.52
CA PHE A 100 11.32 -2.81 -8.77
C PHE A 100 9.93 -2.94 -9.42
N LYS A 101 9.08 -1.91 -9.31
CA LYS A 101 7.70 -1.84 -9.86
C LYS A 101 6.69 -2.82 -9.26
N GLU A 102 7.08 -4.07 -9.02
CA GLU A 102 6.22 -5.12 -8.47
C GLU A 102 6.89 -5.76 -7.25
N LEU A 103 6.07 -6.16 -6.28
CA LEU A 103 6.52 -6.77 -5.02
C LEU A 103 7.35 -8.03 -5.25
N LYS A 104 6.99 -8.85 -6.26
CA LYS A 104 7.68 -10.11 -6.55
C LYS A 104 9.18 -9.89 -6.80
N TYR A 105 9.53 -8.82 -7.52
CA TYR A 105 10.92 -8.51 -7.82
C TYR A 105 11.68 -8.04 -6.58
N VAL A 106 11.00 -7.39 -5.62
CA VAL A 106 11.61 -7.03 -4.33
C VAL A 106 11.86 -8.26 -3.47
N ILE A 107 10.97 -9.25 -3.52
CA ILE A 107 11.10 -10.51 -2.76
C ILE A 107 12.25 -11.38 -3.31
N GLU A 108 12.39 -11.41 -4.63
CA GLU A 108 13.43 -12.18 -5.34
C GLU A 108 14.81 -11.51 -5.28
N ALA A 109 14.87 -10.18 -5.07
CA ALA A 109 16.11 -9.43 -5.00
C ALA A 109 17.03 -9.92 -3.87
N ASP A 110 18.33 -10.01 -4.17
CA ASP A 110 19.37 -10.23 -3.17
C ASP A 110 19.77 -8.92 -2.47
N THR A 111 20.71 -8.99 -1.53
CA THR A 111 21.16 -7.79 -0.80
C THR A 111 21.85 -6.78 -1.70
N ASP A 112 22.52 -7.24 -2.75
CA ASP A 112 23.33 -6.40 -3.64
C ASP A 112 22.41 -5.66 -4.62
N ASP A 113 21.32 -6.29 -5.05
CA ASP A 113 20.26 -5.66 -5.82
C ASP A 113 19.52 -4.60 -5.02
N LEU A 114 19.21 -4.87 -3.75
CA LEU A 114 18.58 -3.89 -2.87
C LEU A 114 19.49 -2.68 -2.60
N ASP A 115 20.80 -2.88 -2.46
CA ASP A 115 21.79 -1.80 -2.22
C ASP A 115 21.90 -0.81 -3.40
N LYS A 116 21.49 -1.21 -4.61
CA LYS A 116 21.45 -0.31 -5.80
C LYS A 116 20.33 0.73 -5.74
N VAL A 117 19.40 0.61 -4.79
CA VAL A 117 18.27 1.55 -4.65
C VAL A 117 18.66 2.71 -3.74
N ASP A 118 18.42 3.93 -4.20
CA ASP A 118 18.74 5.15 -3.47
C ASP A 118 18.19 5.12 -2.03
N GLY A 119 19.08 5.34 -1.06
CA GLY A 119 18.72 5.33 0.35
C GLY A 119 18.64 3.93 0.97
N ILE A 120 19.00 2.88 0.25
CA ILE A 120 19.26 1.56 0.81
C ILE A 120 20.77 1.39 0.96
N GLY A 121 21.18 1.03 2.18
CA GLY A 121 22.52 0.52 2.44
C GLY A 121 22.41 -0.90 2.97
N GLU A 122 23.53 -1.59 3.10
CA GLU A 122 23.63 -2.99 3.56
C GLU A 122 22.72 -3.33 4.77
N ALA A 123 22.69 -2.48 5.79
CA ALA A 123 21.87 -2.70 6.98
C ALA A 123 20.35 -2.69 6.68
N ARG A 124 19.89 -1.81 5.78
CA ARG A 124 18.48 -1.75 5.35
C ARG A 124 18.15 -2.90 4.39
N ALA A 125 19.07 -3.24 3.48
CA ALA A 125 18.91 -4.39 2.59
C ALA A 125 18.69 -5.69 3.39
N LYS A 126 19.51 -5.94 4.42
CA LYS A 126 19.34 -7.07 5.36
C LYS A 126 18.00 -7.01 6.11
N ALA A 127 17.61 -5.82 6.59
CA ALA A 127 16.33 -5.66 7.30
C ALA A 127 15.12 -5.98 6.41
N ILE A 128 15.15 -5.54 5.14
CA ILE A 128 14.11 -5.84 4.14
C ILE A 128 14.07 -7.34 3.86
N ARG A 129 15.21 -7.96 3.53
CA ARG A 129 15.28 -9.41 3.28
C ARG A 129 14.75 -10.24 4.45
N ASN A 130 15.08 -9.85 5.67
CA ASN A 130 14.61 -10.55 6.87
C ASN A 130 13.13 -10.29 7.16
N GLY A 131 12.60 -9.11 6.83
CA GLY A 131 11.20 -8.75 7.04
C GLY A 131 10.24 -9.32 5.98
N LEU A 132 10.76 -9.75 4.83
CA LEU A 132 10.00 -10.37 3.74
C LEU A 132 10.06 -11.91 3.75
N ARG A 133 10.83 -12.49 4.67
CA ARG A 133 10.98 -13.94 4.86
C ARG A 133 9.90 -14.47 5.80
#